data_AF-A0A958QN90-F1
#
_entry.id   AF-A0A958QN90-F1
#
_cell.length_a   1.000
_cell.length_b   1.000
_cell.length_c   1.000
_cell.angle_alpha   90.00
_cell.angle_beta   90.00
_cell.angle_gamma   90.00
#
_symmetry.space_group_name_H-M   'P 1'
#
loop_
_entity.id
_entity.type
_entity.pdbx_description
1 polymer ?
#
loop_
_entity_poly.entity_id
_entity_poly.type
_entity_poly.pdbx_seq_one_letter_code
_entity_poly.pdbx_strand_id
1 'polypeptide(L)'
;MRRIIYILFITMAVVATGCSSKKSDSSGSPTGYPPVGGYPPSNGGVPPITNPIESPTNTGSATDLVLTSQSALNTYAGWSTNNPTDVKIGVSLYQVSSYTNSSGGTDYSYGGLVSIHFKDGTRSYTDEFRSDTFGDGGCGQYDDCNTVSGNVKNQKYNLLSTTYPEKNGAPAYHGFFEDTQVRRLSPPTPYLPIFGGAVILVIDKFIDLGDGAGPSSASGSVWFKNYLGNYPMGPLPLTHCWFISSGPYDCRSWKNGDGVNTKKSLYPQNNYIKLGTFNNLNIQRAFNGEI
;
A
#
# COMPACT_ATOMS: atom_id res chain seq x y z
N MET A 1 -28.84 -39.47 -47.13
CA MET A 1 -28.57 -40.21 -45.88
C MET A 1 -28.54 -39.21 -44.73
N ARG A 2 -29.47 -39.39 -43.76
CA ARG A 2 -29.61 -38.57 -42.55
C ARG A 2 -28.50 -38.90 -41.56
N ARG A 3 -27.86 -37.91 -40.92
CA ARG A 3 -27.14 -38.13 -39.65
C ARG A 3 -27.54 -37.06 -38.64
N ILE A 4 -27.81 -37.59 -37.45
CA ILE A 4 -28.56 -37.05 -36.34
C ILE A 4 -27.66 -36.15 -35.47
N ILE A 5 -28.27 -35.06 -35.01
CA ILE A 5 -27.77 -34.08 -34.05
C ILE A 5 -27.89 -34.66 -32.63
N TYR A 6 -26.87 -34.50 -31.79
CA TYR A 6 -26.99 -34.59 -30.33
C TYR A 6 -26.42 -33.32 -29.69
N ILE A 7 -27.32 -32.44 -29.26
CA ILE A 7 -27.02 -31.29 -28.39
C ILE A 7 -27.26 -31.78 -26.96
N LEU A 8 -26.22 -31.78 -26.14
CA LEU A 8 -26.33 -32.04 -24.69
C LEU A 8 -26.33 -30.70 -23.95
N PHE A 9 -27.51 -30.26 -23.53
CA PHE A 9 -27.69 -29.14 -22.59
C PHE A 9 -27.60 -29.70 -21.17
N ILE A 10 -26.65 -29.22 -20.37
CA ILE A 10 -26.65 -29.43 -18.91
C ILE A 10 -26.84 -28.06 -18.25
N THR A 11 -28.09 -27.77 -17.92
CA THR A 11 -28.51 -26.70 -17.00
C THR A 11 -28.33 -27.18 -15.57
N MET A 12 -27.47 -26.51 -14.80
CA MET A 12 -27.37 -26.72 -13.36
C MET A 12 -27.69 -25.39 -12.66
N ALA A 13 -28.93 -25.26 -12.21
CA ALA A 13 -29.37 -24.19 -11.34
C ALA A 13 -29.03 -24.56 -9.89
N VAL A 14 -28.29 -23.68 -9.20
CA VAL A 14 -28.16 -23.75 -7.73
C VAL A 14 -28.71 -22.45 -7.18
N VAL A 15 -29.90 -22.56 -6.59
CA VAL A 15 -30.51 -21.55 -5.73
C VAL A 15 -30.02 -21.83 -4.30
N ALA A 16 -29.38 -20.85 -3.68
CA ALA A 16 -29.13 -20.87 -2.24
C ALA A 16 -29.58 -19.53 -1.64
N THR A 17 -30.80 -19.53 -1.13
CA THR A 17 -31.36 -18.52 -0.23
C THR A 17 -30.81 -18.71 1.17
N GLY A 18 -30.30 -17.65 1.80
CA GLY A 18 -29.88 -17.66 3.20
C GLY A 18 -30.03 -16.29 3.86
N CYS A 19 -31.22 -16.00 4.39
CA CYS A 19 -31.47 -14.94 5.38
C CYS A 19 -31.49 -15.55 6.79
N SER A 20 -30.77 -14.96 7.75
CA SER A 20 -31.00 -15.02 9.21
C SER A 20 -29.82 -14.31 9.89
N SER A 21 -29.89 -13.39 10.85
CA SER A 21 -30.95 -12.91 11.75
C SER A 21 -30.47 -11.60 12.42
N LYS A 22 -31.37 -10.65 12.67
CA LYS A 22 -31.21 -9.58 13.68
C LYS A 22 -31.88 -9.98 15.00
N LYS A 23 -31.26 -9.62 16.13
CA LYS A 23 -31.81 -9.32 17.49
C LYS A 23 -30.63 -9.27 18.47
N SER A 24 -30.56 -8.54 19.58
CA SER A 24 -31.19 -7.34 20.16
C SER A 24 -30.49 -7.17 21.53
N ASP A 25 -30.25 -5.92 21.94
CA ASP A 25 -30.17 -5.33 23.30
C ASP A 25 -29.68 -6.13 24.53
N SER A 26 -28.79 -5.54 25.34
CA SER A 26 -29.17 -5.02 26.68
C SER A 26 -28.01 -4.35 27.44
N SER A 27 -28.40 -3.31 28.16
CA SER A 27 -27.67 -2.51 29.15
C SER A 27 -27.64 -3.15 30.55
N GLY A 28 -26.55 -2.96 31.32
CA GLY A 28 -26.56 -3.17 32.79
C GLY A 28 -25.19 -3.02 33.48
N SER A 29 -25.08 -2.06 34.40
CA SER A 29 -23.92 -1.64 35.24
C SER A 29 -23.57 -2.66 36.36
N PRO A 30 -22.37 -2.66 37.02
CA PRO A 30 -22.11 -1.72 38.11
C PRO A 30 -20.64 -1.29 38.35
N THR A 31 -20.50 -0.21 39.11
CA THR A 31 -19.30 0.38 39.73
C THR A 31 -18.73 -0.46 40.88
N GLY A 32 -17.40 -0.60 40.95
CA GLY A 32 -16.69 -0.97 42.18
C GLY A 32 -15.26 -1.49 41.95
N TYR A 33 -14.24 -0.69 42.26
CA TYR A 33 -12.84 -1.15 42.35
C TYR A 33 -12.40 -1.25 43.82
N PRO A 34 -11.86 -2.39 44.28
CA PRO A 34 -11.09 -2.49 45.52
C PRO A 34 -9.61 -2.07 45.31
N PRO A 35 -8.86 -1.76 46.39
CA PRO A 35 -7.50 -1.24 46.31
C PRO A 35 -6.47 -2.29 45.87
N VAL A 36 -5.54 -1.85 45.02
CA VAL A 36 -4.47 -2.65 44.40
C VAL A 36 -3.30 -2.85 45.37
N GLY A 37 -3.05 -4.12 45.73
CA GLY A 37 -1.79 -4.59 46.29
C GLY A 37 -0.78 -4.90 45.18
N GLY A 38 0.49 -4.53 45.41
CA GLY A 38 1.55 -4.52 44.40
C GLY A 38 2.03 -5.89 43.93
N TYR A 39 2.35 -5.95 42.63
CA TYR A 39 3.06 -7.02 41.93
C TYR A 39 4.04 -6.40 40.89
N PRO A 40 5.11 -7.13 40.50
CA PRO A 40 6.37 -6.57 39.96
C PRO A 40 6.27 -6.09 38.50
N PRO A 41 7.25 -5.29 38.01
CA PRO A 41 7.12 -4.59 36.73
C PRO A 41 7.10 -5.57 35.55
N SER A 42 6.01 -5.51 34.79
CA SER A 42 5.87 -6.14 33.48
C SER A 42 5.99 -5.08 32.39
N ASN A 43 7.01 -5.21 31.54
CA ASN A 43 7.24 -4.37 30.36
C ASN A 43 6.21 -4.67 29.25
N GLY A 44 4.98 -4.22 29.45
CA GLY A 44 3.88 -4.37 28.48
C GLY A 44 3.02 -3.10 28.43
N GLY A 45 3.58 -2.02 27.88
CA GLY A 45 2.80 -0.82 27.60
C GLY A 45 1.81 -1.09 26.47
N VAL A 46 0.52 -1.16 26.80
CA VAL A 46 -0.56 -1.17 25.82
C VAL A 46 -0.60 0.21 25.12
N PRO A 47 -0.47 0.29 23.79
CA PRO A 47 -0.48 1.58 23.10
C PRO A 47 -1.90 2.17 23.02
N PRO A 48 -2.03 3.51 23.02
CA PRO A 48 -3.30 4.23 23.07
C PRO A 48 -4.11 4.02 21.79
N ILE A 49 -5.42 4.07 21.98
CA ILE A 49 -6.44 3.84 20.96
C ILE A 49 -6.48 5.05 20.03
N THR A 50 -6.06 4.89 18.78
CA THR A 50 -6.54 5.74 17.69
C THR A 50 -7.81 5.08 17.14
N ASN A 51 -8.90 5.85 17.04
CA ASN A 51 -10.09 5.38 16.37
C ASN A 51 -9.71 4.94 14.95
N PRO A 52 -10.15 3.75 14.48
CA PRO A 52 -9.94 3.37 13.09
C PRO A 52 -10.68 4.39 12.25
N ILE A 53 -9.95 5.16 11.44
CA ILE A 53 -10.55 5.91 10.35
C ILE A 53 -11.13 4.84 9.44
N GLU A 54 -12.46 4.74 9.47
CA GLU A 54 -13.18 3.92 8.52
C GLU A 54 -12.83 4.40 7.11
N SER A 55 -12.48 3.42 6.31
CA SER A 55 -12.57 3.41 4.86
C SER A 55 -11.33 3.89 4.11
N PRO A 56 -10.84 3.10 3.12
CA PRO A 56 -10.12 3.70 1.99
C PRO A 56 -10.99 4.85 1.47
N THR A 57 -10.35 5.97 1.18
CA THR A 57 -10.97 7.15 0.56
C THR A 57 -11.98 6.73 -0.52
N ASN A 58 -13.10 7.44 -0.68
CA ASN A 58 -14.20 7.08 -1.59
C ASN A 58 -13.79 6.88 -3.07
N THR A 59 -12.54 7.17 -3.42
CA THR A 59 -11.89 6.92 -4.70
C THR A 59 -10.79 5.86 -4.52
N GLY A 60 -10.80 4.81 -5.34
CA GLY A 60 -9.82 3.72 -5.27
C GLY A 60 -10.42 2.31 -5.29
N SER A 61 -9.55 1.32 -5.29
CA SER A 61 -9.87 -0.12 -5.15
C SER A 61 -9.17 -0.70 -3.93
N ALA A 62 -9.84 -1.64 -3.25
CA ALA A 62 -9.22 -2.45 -2.21
C ALA A 62 -9.37 -3.94 -2.53
N THR A 63 -8.39 -4.74 -2.13
CA THR A 63 -8.44 -6.21 -2.26
C THR A 63 -7.67 -6.86 -1.10
N ASP A 64 -7.88 -8.16 -0.94
CA ASP A 64 -7.19 -8.95 0.09
C ASP A 64 -5.70 -9.08 -0.23
N LEU A 65 -4.89 -8.93 0.82
CA LEU A 65 -3.44 -9.11 0.78
C LEU A 65 -3.07 -10.41 1.48
N VAL A 66 -2.62 -11.39 0.71
CA VAL A 66 -2.10 -12.65 1.22
C VAL A 66 -0.68 -12.41 1.72
N LEU A 67 -0.49 -12.41 3.04
CA LEU A 67 0.81 -12.20 3.66
C LEU A 67 1.81 -13.26 3.22
N THR A 68 3.05 -12.84 2.97
CA THR A 68 4.18 -13.76 2.76
C THR A 68 4.43 -14.60 4.01
N SER A 69 4.37 -13.96 5.19
CA SER A 69 4.47 -14.62 6.50
C SER A 69 4.02 -13.68 7.62
N GLN A 70 3.66 -14.24 8.78
CA GLN A 70 3.48 -13.51 10.03
C GLN A 70 4.72 -12.65 10.38
N SER A 71 5.92 -13.19 10.15
CA SER A 71 7.18 -12.49 10.44
C SER A 71 7.36 -11.22 9.59
N ALA A 72 6.97 -11.26 8.31
CA ALA A 72 6.99 -10.09 7.44
C ALA A 72 6.04 -9.00 7.96
N LEU A 73 4.83 -9.37 8.39
CA LEU A 73 3.89 -8.41 8.98
C LEU A 73 4.39 -7.87 10.33
N ASN A 74 4.94 -8.71 11.20
CA ASN A 74 5.54 -8.25 12.46
C ASN A 74 6.68 -7.26 12.22
N THR A 75 7.52 -7.54 11.22
CA THR A 75 8.62 -6.65 10.84
C THR A 75 8.08 -5.32 10.32
N TYR A 76 7.04 -5.35 9.46
CA TYR A 76 6.35 -4.17 8.94
C TYR A 76 5.72 -3.32 10.04
N ALA A 77 5.01 -3.97 10.96
CA ALA A 77 4.32 -3.33 12.07
C ALA A 77 5.33 -2.75 13.07
N GLY A 78 6.44 -3.45 13.31
CA GLY A 78 7.40 -3.12 14.37
C GLY A 78 7.01 -3.73 15.72
N TRP A 79 6.01 -4.61 15.76
CA TRP A 79 5.61 -5.39 16.93
C TRP A 79 5.19 -6.81 16.55
N SER A 80 5.14 -7.71 17.54
CA SER A 80 4.59 -9.05 17.34
C SER A 80 3.07 -8.99 17.27
N THR A 81 2.50 -9.20 16.08
CA THR A 81 1.05 -9.28 15.90
C THR A 81 0.51 -10.62 16.42
N ASN A 82 -0.72 -10.62 16.94
CA ASN A 82 -1.38 -11.76 17.56
C ASN A 82 -2.57 -12.24 16.71
N ASN A 83 -2.27 -13.08 15.70
CA ASN A 83 -3.24 -13.63 14.75
C ASN A 83 -3.98 -12.53 13.94
N PRO A 84 -3.24 -11.81 13.08
CA PRO A 84 -3.81 -10.76 12.27
C PRO A 84 -4.80 -11.32 11.24
N THR A 85 -5.89 -10.60 11.01
CA THR A 85 -6.95 -10.96 10.07
C THR A 85 -7.32 -9.77 9.19
N ASP A 86 -8.14 -10.01 8.17
CA ASP A 86 -8.70 -8.93 7.32
C ASP A 86 -7.61 -8.05 6.68
N VAL A 87 -6.50 -8.67 6.28
CA VAL A 87 -5.35 -7.96 5.71
C VAL A 87 -5.69 -7.56 4.28
N LYS A 88 -5.74 -6.25 4.02
CA LYS A 88 -6.11 -5.68 2.73
C LYS A 88 -5.10 -4.64 2.28
N ILE A 89 -5.01 -4.47 0.96
CA ILE A 89 -4.37 -3.32 0.34
C ILE A 89 -5.43 -2.45 -0.34
N GLY A 90 -5.36 -1.15 -0.10
CA GLY A 90 -6.07 -0.12 -0.86
C GLY A 90 -5.11 0.59 -1.82
N VAL A 91 -5.58 0.88 -3.03
CA VAL A 91 -4.84 1.58 -4.08
C VAL A 91 -5.74 2.63 -4.73
N SER A 92 -5.24 3.86 -4.82
CA SER A 92 -5.86 4.96 -5.56
C SER A 92 -4.79 5.80 -6.22
N LEU A 93 -4.66 5.65 -7.53
CA LEU A 93 -3.64 6.25 -8.36
C LEU A 93 -4.27 7.14 -9.43
N TYR A 94 -3.57 8.19 -9.82
CA TYR A 94 -3.95 9.05 -10.92
C TYR A 94 -2.74 9.28 -11.82
N GLN A 95 -2.99 9.37 -13.13
CA GLN A 95 -1.93 9.61 -14.09
C GLN A 95 -1.39 11.02 -13.89
N VAL A 96 -0.07 11.17 -13.88
CA VAL A 96 0.56 12.49 -13.77
C VAL A 96 1.29 12.91 -15.04
N SER A 97 1.87 11.96 -15.76
CA SER A 97 2.56 12.26 -17.01
C SER A 97 2.78 11.00 -17.85
N SER A 98 3.17 11.20 -19.11
CA SER A 98 3.52 10.16 -20.06
C SER A 98 4.86 10.46 -20.73
N TYR A 99 5.62 9.43 -21.07
CA TYR A 99 6.96 9.55 -21.65
C TYR A 99 7.12 8.59 -22.83
N THR A 100 7.77 9.03 -23.90
CA THR A 100 8.23 8.10 -24.95
C THR A 100 9.43 7.31 -24.42
N ASN A 101 9.36 5.99 -24.47
CA ASN A 101 10.45 5.12 -24.04
C ASN A 101 11.46 4.86 -25.17
N SER A 102 12.61 4.28 -24.82
CA SER A 102 13.71 4.02 -25.77
C SER A 102 13.35 3.06 -26.91
N SER A 103 12.26 2.31 -26.76
CA SER A 103 11.75 1.38 -27.77
C SER A 103 10.66 2.02 -28.65
N GLY A 104 10.39 3.32 -28.50
CA GLY A 104 9.35 4.03 -29.24
C GLY A 104 7.93 3.85 -28.71
N GLY A 105 7.75 3.13 -27.59
CA GLY A 105 6.47 3.01 -26.88
C GLY A 105 6.23 4.16 -25.90
N THR A 106 5.13 4.10 -25.15
CA THR A 106 4.79 5.08 -24.12
C THR A 106 4.81 4.43 -22.74
N ASP A 107 5.51 5.08 -21.80
CA ASP A 107 5.38 4.79 -20.38
C ASP A 107 4.50 5.84 -19.72
N TYR A 108 3.77 5.44 -18.68
CA TYR A 108 2.88 6.32 -17.94
C TYR A 108 3.33 6.39 -16.48
N SER A 109 3.45 7.60 -15.94
CA SER A 109 3.73 7.77 -14.52
C SER A 109 2.47 8.04 -13.73
N TYR A 110 2.39 7.44 -12.55
CA TYR A 110 1.26 7.59 -11.64
C TYR A 110 1.69 8.08 -10.27
N GLY A 111 0.84 8.89 -9.65
CA GLY A 111 0.94 9.29 -8.25
C GLY A 111 -0.29 8.83 -7.47
N GLY A 112 -0.26 8.96 -6.14
CA GLY A 112 -1.46 8.77 -5.31
C GLY A 112 -1.17 8.07 -4.00
N LEU A 113 -2.11 7.21 -3.60
CA LEU A 113 -2.18 6.61 -2.27
C LEU A 113 -2.20 5.08 -2.34
N VAL A 114 -1.41 4.47 -1.47
CA VAL A 114 -1.47 3.06 -1.12
C VAL A 114 -1.79 2.95 0.37
N SER A 115 -2.74 2.12 0.75
CA SER A 115 -3.02 1.83 2.15
C SER A 115 -2.91 0.35 2.47
N ILE A 116 -2.49 0.04 3.69
CA ILE A 116 -2.45 -1.33 4.22
C ILE A 116 -3.35 -1.35 5.44
N HIS A 117 -4.37 -2.22 5.39
CA HIS A 117 -5.31 -2.42 6.48
C HIS A 117 -5.15 -3.83 7.04
N PHE A 118 -5.25 -3.99 8.36
CA PHE A 118 -5.37 -5.29 9.00
C PHE A 118 -5.98 -5.17 10.39
N LYS A 119 -6.51 -6.28 10.91
CA LYS A 119 -6.97 -6.42 12.28
C LYS A 119 -5.99 -7.24 13.08
N ASP A 120 -5.71 -6.86 14.31
CA ASP A 120 -4.91 -7.63 15.28
C ASP A 120 -5.71 -7.72 16.59
N GLY A 121 -6.27 -8.90 16.87
CA GLY A 121 -7.31 -9.08 17.88
C GLY A 121 -8.56 -8.25 17.58
N THR A 122 -8.94 -7.35 18.50
CA THR A 122 -10.10 -6.45 18.35
C THR A 122 -9.74 -5.10 17.72
N ARG A 123 -8.45 -4.84 17.48
CA ARG A 123 -7.97 -3.55 16.98
C ARG A 123 -7.82 -3.60 15.47
N SER A 124 -8.16 -2.49 14.82
CA SER A 124 -7.98 -2.29 13.38
C SER A 124 -6.88 -1.28 13.16
N TYR A 125 -6.00 -1.56 12.20
CA TYR A 125 -4.86 -0.75 11.84
C TYR A 125 -4.98 -0.40 10.36
N THR A 126 -4.73 0.88 10.04
CA THR A 126 -4.67 1.36 8.66
C THR A 126 -3.47 2.29 8.56
N ASP A 127 -2.55 1.97 7.67
CA ASP A 127 -1.44 2.84 7.31
C ASP A 127 -1.63 3.37 5.90
N GLU A 128 -1.31 4.64 5.68
CA GLU A 128 -1.40 5.31 4.39
C GLU A 128 -0.03 5.77 3.92
N PHE A 129 0.29 5.44 2.68
CA PHE A 129 1.53 5.80 2.01
C PHE A 129 1.20 6.63 0.78
N ARG A 130 1.95 7.71 0.57
CA ARG A 130 1.71 8.68 -0.50
C ARG A 130 2.93 8.80 -1.39
N SER A 131 2.66 9.00 -2.67
CA SER A 131 3.69 9.30 -3.67
C SER A 131 3.42 10.61 -4.41
N ASP A 132 2.25 11.20 -4.17
CA ASP A 132 1.93 12.53 -4.60
C ASP A 132 2.67 13.54 -3.71
N THR A 133 3.16 14.60 -4.35
CA THR A 133 3.53 15.81 -3.63
C THR A 133 2.28 16.32 -2.93
N PHE A 134 2.43 16.72 -1.66
CA PHE A 134 1.41 17.44 -0.90
C PHE A 134 0.79 18.55 -1.77
N GLY A 135 -0.32 18.26 -2.44
CA GLY A 135 -0.87 19.13 -3.47
C GLY A 135 -1.13 20.53 -2.91
N ASP A 136 -0.59 21.55 -3.59
CA ASP A 136 -1.00 22.95 -3.69
C ASP A 136 -1.48 23.72 -2.43
N GLY A 137 -1.32 23.18 -1.23
CA GLY A 137 -1.76 23.81 0.02
C GLY A 137 -1.11 23.26 1.29
N GLY A 138 -0.28 22.21 1.19
CA GLY A 138 0.40 21.60 2.34
C GLY A 138 1.71 22.29 2.74
N CYS A 139 2.28 23.10 1.85
CA CYS A 139 3.27 24.11 2.20
C CYS A 139 2.51 25.37 2.59
N GLY A 140 1.89 25.38 3.78
CA GLY A 140 1.15 26.54 4.23
C GLY A 140 2.07 27.75 4.27
N GLN A 141 1.94 28.69 3.32
CA GLN A 141 2.48 30.06 3.31
C GLN A 141 3.96 30.27 3.70
N TYR A 142 4.75 29.22 3.90
CA TYR A 142 6.17 29.28 4.13
C TYR A 142 6.84 28.93 2.79
N ASP A 143 7.36 29.97 2.14
CA ASP A 143 8.08 30.02 0.86
C ASP A 143 9.29 29.07 0.72
N ASP A 144 9.51 28.18 1.68
CA ASP A 144 10.68 27.28 1.72
C ASP A 144 10.34 25.81 1.46
N CYS A 145 9.16 25.57 0.86
CA CYS A 145 9.04 24.45 -0.06
C CYS A 145 9.79 24.79 -1.34
N ASN A 146 11.12 24.71 -1.26
CA ASN A 146 11.96 24.30 -2.36
C ASN A 146 11.60 22.85 -2.74
N THR A 147 10.33 22.64 -3.11
CA THR A 147 9.87 21.69 -4.11
C THR A 147 10.99 21.65 -5.13
N VAL A 148 11.67 20.52 -5.25
CA VAL A 148 12.62 20.32 -6.34
C VAL A 148 11.85 20.70 -7.61
N SER A 149 12.11 21.88 -8.15
CA SER A 149 11.26 22.48 -9.17
C SER A 149 11.28 21.52 -10.37
N GLY A 150 10.11 20.95 -10.65
CA GLY A 150 9.95 19.80 -11.55
C GLY A 150 9.58 18.50 -10.82
N ASN A 151 8.36 18.45 -10.28
CA ASN A 151 7.66 17.25 -9.75
C ASN A 151 7.68 16.04 -10.74
N VAL A 152 7.89 16.30 -12.03
CA VAL A 152 8.19 15.31 -13.08
C VAL A 152 9.34 14.36 -12.65
N LYS A 153 10.30 14.82 -11.85
CA LYS A 153 11.40 13.98 -11.35
C LYS A 153 10.98 12.97 -10.27
N ASN A 154 9.88 13.20 -9.54
CA ASN A 154 9.42 12.29 -8.48
C ASN A 154 8.65 11.12 -9.07
N GLN A 155 7.80 11.40 -10.07
CA GLN A 155 6.87 10.43 -10.62
C GLN A 155 7.49 9.51 -11.67
N LYS A 156 8.67 9.84 -12.21
CA LYS A 156 9.43 8.93 -13.09
C LYS A 156 9.79 7.59 -12.43
N TYR A 157 9.66 7.51 -11.11
CA TYR A 157 9.91 6.29 -10.35
C TYR A 157 8.65 5.43 -10.13
N ASN A 158 7.48 5.94 -10.51
CA ASN A 158 6.19 5.27 -10.36
C ASN A 158 5.59 5.01 -11.74
N LEU A 159 6.02 3.94 -12.37
CA LEU A 159 5.95 3.77 -13.81
C LEU A 159 5.13 2.53 -14.20
N LEU A 160 4.18 2.72 -15.12
CA LEU A 160 3.58 1.67 -15.93
C LEU A 160 4.38 1.59 -17.24
N SER A 161 5.00 0.45 -17.49
CA SER A 161 5.85 0.25 -18.68
C SER A 161 5.81 -1.19 -19.16
N THR A 162 6.11 -1.37 -20.45
CA THR A 162 6.35 -2.66 -21.10
C THR A 162 7.84 -3.01 -21.18
N THR A 163 8.72 -2.12 -20.70
CA THR A 163 10.17 -2.23 -20.88
C THR A 163 10.89 -3.01 -19.77
N TYR A 164 10.15 -3.56 -18.81
CA TYR A 164 10.73 -4.36 -17.74
C TYR A 164 11.26 -5.71 -18.26
N PRO A 165 12.53 -6.07 -17.98
CA PRO A 165 13.13 -7.29 -18.51
C PRO A 165 12.41 -8.56 -18.04
N GLU A 166 11.85 -8.57 -16.83
CA GLU A 166 11.11 -9.71 -16.26
C GLU A 166 9.75 -9.94 -16.94
N LYS A 167 9.28 -8.98 -17.74
CA LYS A 167 7.92 -9.00 -18.31
C LYS A 167 7.87 -9.32 -19.79
N ASN A 168 9.02 -9.36 -20.47
CA ASN A 168 9.11 -9.69 -21.90
C ASN A 168 8.08 -8.93 -22.76
N GLY A 169 7.97 -7.61 -22.57
CA GLY A 169 7.03 -6.75 -23.29
C GLY A 169 5.62 -6.64 -22.70
N ALA A 170 5.24 -7.47 -21.73
CA ALA A 170 3.96 -7.31 -21.03
C ALA A 170 3.97 -6.05 -20.15
N PRO A 171 2.85 -5.33 -20.04
CA PRO A 171 2.77 -4.17 -19.15
C PRO A 171 2.92 -4.59 -17.69
N ALA A 172 3.66 -3.81 -16.94
CA ALA A 172 3.75 -3.91 -15.49
C ALA A 172 3.90 -2.52 -14.89
N TYR A 173 3.50 -2.39 -13.63
CA TYR A 173 3.61 -1.16 -12.87
C TYR A 173 4.41 -1.40 -11.59
N HIS A 174 5.20 -0.40 -11.20
CA HIS A 174 5.58 -0.24 -9.81
C HIS A 174 5.50 1.22 -9.37
N GLY A 175 5.46 1.46 -8.06
CA GLY A 175 5.61 2.81 -7.51
C GLY A 175 6.11 2.82 -6.08
N PHE A 176 6.90 3.84 -5.76
CA PHE A 176 7.30 4.19 -4.40
C PHE A 176 6.22 5.03 -3.73
N PHE A 177 5.93 4.69 -2.48
CA PHE A 177 5.04 5.45 -1.61
C PHE A 177 5.70 5.52 -0.24
N GLU A 178 5.76 6.70 0.36
CA GLU A 178 6.32 6.90 1.69
C GLU A 178 5.23 7.19 2.71
N ASP A 179 5.51 6.83 3.95
CA ASP A 179 4.68 7.23 5.08
C ASP A 179 4.86 8.73 5.31
N THR A 180 3.85 9.51 4.91
CA THR A 180 3.82 10.97 5.09
C THR A 180 3.20 11.38 6.41
N GLN A 181 2.56 10.44 7.11
CA GLN A 181 1.94 10.70 8.40
C GLN A 181 2.79 10.07 9.48
N VAL A 182 3.67 10.89 10.08
CA VAL A 182 4.42 10.57 11.31
C VAL A 182 3.49 10.47 12.53
N ARG A 183 2.33 9.81 12.39
CA ARG A 183 1.25 9.71 13.37
C ARG A 183 1.16 8.34 14.02
N ARG A 184 2.02 7.37 13.64
CA ARG A 184 1.99 6.02 14.20
C ARG A 184 2.06 5.98 15.73
N LEU A 185 2.50 7.04 16.41
CA LEU A 185 2.48 7.11 17.87
C LEU A 185 2.14 8.54 18.34
N SER A 186 0.85 8.81 18.59
CA SER A 186 0.44 9.94 19.42
C SER A 186 -0.22 9.43 20.71
N PRO A 187 0.25 9.85 21.90
CA PRO A 187 1.42 10.69 22.11
C PRO A 187 2.71 9.88 21.89
N PRO A 188 3.79 10.51 21.39
CA PRO A 188 5.11 9.92 21.44
C PRO A 188 5.44 9.70 22.91
N THR A 189 5.43 8.45 23.35
CA THR A 189 6.14 8.15 24.60
C THR A 189 7.61 8.41 24.29
N PRO A 190 8.36 9.09 25.19
CA PRO A 190 9.75 9.49 24.93
C PRO A 190 10.74 8.32 24.71
N TYR A 191 10.24 7.08 24.65
CA TYR A 191 11.03 5.85 24.57
C TYR A 191 10.62 4.92 23.44
N LEU A 192 9.58 5.24 22.65
CA LEU A 192 9.24 4.44 21.47
C LEU A 192 9.79 5.11 20.21
N PRO A 193 10.58 4.38 19.39
CA PRO A 193 11.07 4.91 18.14
C PRO A 193 9.89 5.26 17.22
N ILE A 194 9.98 6.41 16.58
CA ILE A 194 9.06 6.79 15.52
C ILE A 194 9.33 5.85 14.33
N PHE A 195 8.33 5.08 13.93
CA PHE A 195 8.42 4.23 12.75
C PHE A 195 7.95 5.01 11.53
N GLY A 196 8.89 5.38 10.67
CA GLY A 196 8.60 5.75 9.28
C GLY A 196 8.90 4.57 8.36
N GLY A 197 8.20 4.47 7.24
CA GLY A 197 8.41 3.41 6.26
C GLY A 197 8.20 3.88 4.83
N ALA A 198 8.65 3.05 3.90
CA ALA A 198 8.26 3.15 2.50
C ALA A 198 7.68 1.83 2.05
N VAL A 199 6.70 1.90 1.15
CA VAL A 199 6.17 0.74 0.44
C VAL A 199 6.42 0.90 -1.05
N ILE A 200 6.64 -0.24 -1.70
CA ILE A 200 6.66 -0.35 -3.16
C ILE A 200 5.51 -1.25 -3.57
N LEU A 201 4.57 -0.67 -4.30
CA LEU A 201 3.52 -1.41 -4.99
C LEU A 201 4.12 -1.97 -6.28
N VAL A 202 3.92 -3.26 -6.55
CA VAL A 202 4.25 -3.89 -7.82
C VAL A 202 3.00 -4.55 -8.37
N ILE A 203 2.58 -4.17 -9.56
CA ILE A 203 1.53 -4.84 -10.34
C ILE A 203 2.22 -5.51 -11.52
N ASP A 204 2.34 -6.82 -11.48
CA ASP A 204 3.07 -7.60 -12.48
C ASP A 204 2.17 -8.45 -13.36
N LYS A 205 0.84 -8.43 -13.15
CA LYS A 205 -0.11 -9.13 -14.02
C LYS A 205 -1.38 -8.33 -14.17
N PHE A 206 -1.65 -7.87 -15.38
CA PHE A 206 -2.94 -7.33 -15.80
C PHE A 206 -3.78 -8.44 -16.45
N ILE A 207 -5.08 -8.46 -16.17
CA ILE A 207 -6.02 -9.45 -16.69
C ILE A 207 -7.03 -8.71 -17.57
N ASP A 208 -6.93 -8.97 -18.87
CA ASP A 208 -7.86 -8.50 -19.91
C ASP A 208 -8.83 -9.65 -20.26
N LEU A 209 -10.11 -9.33 -20.41
CA LEU A 209 -11.17 -10.29 -20.75
C LEU A 209 -11.32 -10.49 -22.27
N GLY A 210 -10.59 -9.71 -23.08
CA GLY A 210 -10.64 -9.77 -24.54
C GLY A 210 -11.86 -9.10 -25.15
N ASP A 211 -12.57 -8.26 -24.38
CA ASP A 211 -13.76 -7.51 -24.82
C ASP A 211 -13.41 -6.13 -25.41
N GLY A 212 -12.12 -5.77 -25.43
CA GLY A 212 -11.62 -4.49 -25.92
C GLY A 212 -11.77 -3.34 -24.94
N ALA A 213 -12.24 -3.58 -23.71
CA ALA A 213 -12.32 -2.57 -22.65
C ALA A 213 -10.99 -2.37 -21.88
N GLY A 214 -9.97 -3.16 -22.21
CA GLY A 214 -8.69 -3.16 -21.51
C GLY A 214 -8.70 -4.03 -20.24
N PRO A 215 -7.68 -3.90 -19.39
CA PRO A 215 -7.53 -4.76 -18.22
C PRO A 215 -8.57 -4.42 -17.14
N SER A 216 -9.38 -5.42 -16.77
CA SER A 216 -10.42 -5.28 -15.74
C SER A 216 -9.88 -5.42 -14.32
N SER A 217 -8.83 -6.23 -14.17
CA SER A 217 -8.23 -6.52 -12.87
C SER A 217 -6.73 -6.78 -12.95
N ALA A 218 -6.06 -6.74 -11.80
CA ALA A 218 -4.66 -7.08 -11.72
C ALA A 218 -4.26 -7.81 -10.44
N SER A 219 -3.08 -8.43 -10.51
CA SER A 219 -2.39 -9.07 -9.40
C SER A 219 -1.01 -8.47 -9.23
N GLY A 220 -0.47 -8.63 -8.03
CA GLY A 220 0.82 -8.05 -7.72
C GLY A 220 1.32 -8.37 -6.32
N SER A 221 2.24 -7.54 -5.85
CA SER A 221 2.84 -7.65 -4.53
C SER A 221 3.11 -6.30 -3.90
N VAL A 222 3.17 -6.30 -2.57
CA VAL A 222 3.53 -5.14 -1.77
C VAL A 222 4.84 -5.45 -1.08
N TRP A 223 5.78 -4.51 -1.17
CA TRP A 223 7.06 -4.58 -0.51
C TRP A 223 7.20 -3.40 0.42
N PHE A 224 7.96 -3.57 1.49
CA PHE A 224 8.16 -2.49 2.45
C PHE A 224 9.61 -2.43 2.93
N LYS A 225 9.95 -1.27 3.47
CA LYS A 225 11.18 -1.05 4.23
C LYS A 225 10.88 -0.07 5.36
N ASN A 226 11.27 -0.44 6.57
CA ASN A 226 11.11 0.39 7.76
C ASN A 226 12.41 1.14 8.06
N TYR A 227 12.27 2.36 8.55
CA TYR A 227 13.38 3.20 9.02
C TYR A 227 13.31 3.28 10.55
N LEU A 228 14.36 2.81 11.21
CA LEU A 228 14.50 2.86 12.67
C LEU A 228 15.30 4.11 13.07
N GLY A 229 14.77 4.95 13.94
CA GLY A 229 15.54 6.06 14.54
C GLY A 229 14.67 7.19 15.13
N ASN A 230 15.32 8.06 15.93
CA ASN A 230 14.79 9.41 16.18
C ASN A 230 14.68 10.10 14.82
N TYR A 231 13.57 10.77 14.56
CA TYR A 231 13.22 11.35 13.26
C TYR A 231 13.75 12.81 13.18
N PRO A 232 14.98 13.13 12.74
CA PRO A 232 15.22 14.39 12.09
C PRO A 232 14.46 14.34 10.77
N MET A 233 13.56 15.30 10.59
CA MET A 233 12.94 15.62 9.31
C MET A 233 13.96 15.40 8.17
N GLY A 234 13.52 14.84 7.02
CA GLY A 234 14.37 14.72 5.84
C GLY A 234 15.15 16.02 5.57
N PRO A 235 16.35 15.95 4.98
CA PRO A 235 17.20 17.13 4.79
C PRO A 235 16.37 18.25 4.17
N LEU A 236 16.40 19.45 4.76
CA LEU A 236 15.73 20.59 4.16
C LEU A 236 16.44 20.94 2.83
N PRO A 237 15.69 21.13 1.72
CA PRO A 237 14.23 21.13 1.65
C PRO A 237 13.61 19.72 1.58
N LEU A 238 12.41 19.59 2.16
CA LEU A 238 11.64 18.35 2.23
C LEU A 238 11.62 17.65 0.86
N THR A 239 12.31 16.52 0.78
CA THR A 239 12.36 15.65 -0.41
C THR A 239 11.94 14.25 -0.02
N HIS A 240 11.33 13.53 -0.96
CA HIS A 240 10.94 12.14 -0.72
C HIS A 240 12.17 11.29 -0.42
N CYS A 241 12.00 10.23 0.36
CA CYS A 241 13.11 9.39 0.83
C CYS A 241 13.97 8.81 -0.30
N TRP A 242 13.42 8.65 -1.51
CA TRP A 242 14.12 8.03 -2.65
C TRP A 242 15.02 9.02 -3.41
N PHE A 243 15.08 10.27 -2.97
CA PHE A 243 16.13 11.22 -3.37
C PHE A 243 17.30 11.26 -2.41
N ILE A 244 17.14 10.69 -1.22
CA ILE A 244 18.17 10.73 -0.18
C ILE A 244 19.15 9.60 -0.44
N SER A 245 20.38 9.96 -0.77
CA SER A 245 21.43 9.00 -1.10
C SER A 245 22.33 8.59 0.06
N SER A 246 22.14 9.19 1.23
CA SER A 246 22.99 9.02 2.40
C SER A 246 22.20 8.85 3.70
N GLY A 247 22.81 8.16 4.67
CA GLY A 247 22.22 7.95 5.99
C GLY A 247 21.13 6.87 6.04
N PRO A 248 20.43 6.75 7.18
CA PRO A 248 19.44 5.70 7.42
C PRO A 248 18.14 5.88 6.59
N TYR A 249 18.00 7.00 5.88
CA TYR A 249 16.81 7.39 5.11
C TYR A 249 16.81 6.92 3.66
N ASP A 250 17.86 6.22 3.24
CA ASP A 250 17.99 5.78 1.87
C ASP A 250 16.95 4.68 1.55
N CYS A 251 15.81 5.13 1.02
CA CYS A 251 14.74 4.26 0.55
C CYS A 251 14.84 3.91 -0.93
N ARG A 252 15.94 4.30 -1.59
CA ARG A 252 16.15 3.99 -3.00
C ARG A 252 16.15 2.48 -3.19
N SER A 253 15.22 2.01 -3.99
CA SER A 253 15.34 0.71 -4.65
C SER A 253 16.08 0.89 -5.99
N TRP A 254 16.55 -0.19 -6.60
CA TRP A 254 17.25 -0.18 -7.90
C TRP A 254 18.42 0.83 -8.00
N LYS A 255 19.26 0.85 -6.96
CA LYS A 255 20.42 1.76 -6.88
C LYS A 255 21.34 1.62 -8.10
N ASN A 256 21.73 2.75 -8.66
CA ASN A 256 22.73 2.85 -9.71
C ASN A 256 23.62 4.08 -9.43
N GLY A 257 24.73 3.86 -8.69
CA GLY A 257 25.51 4.95 -8.10
C GLY A 257 24.67 5.78 -7.14
N ASP A 258 24.65 7.10 -7.35
CA ASP A 258 23.84 8.03 -6.56
C ASP A 258 22.37 8.11 -7.01
N GLY A 259 22.02 7.45 -8.11
CA GLY A 259 20.67 7.46 -8.68
C GLY A 259 19.85 6.20 -8.43
N VAL A 260 18.65 6.22 -9.00
CA VAL A 260 17.72 5.08 -9.08
C VAL A 260 17.48 4.77 -10.55
N ASN A 261 17.63 3.50 -10.95
CA ASN A 261 17.25 3.01 -12.27
C ASN A 261 16.07 2.04 -12.15
N THR A 262 14.86 2.59 -12.07
CA THR A 262 13.62 1.81 -11.94
C THR A 262 13.41 0.79 -13.06
N LYS A 263 13.88 1.05 -14.28
CA LYS A 263 13.70 0.12 -15.40
C LYS A 263 14.62 -1.10 -15.38
N LYS A 264 15.61 -1.13 -14.47
CA LYS A 264 16.54 -2.26 -14.37
C LYS A 264 15.85 -3.55 -13.93
N SER A 265 14.79 -3.44 -13.14
CA SER A 265 14.03 -4.58 -12.62
C SER A 265 12.64 -4.12 -12.18
N LEU A 266 11.63 -4.96 -12.37
CA LEU A 266 10.29 -4.69 -11.87
C LEU A 266 10.21 -4.79 -10.33
N TYR A 267 10.97 -5.72 -9.74
CA TYR A 267 10.89 -6.03 -8.31
C TYR A 267 11.94 -5.26 -7.52
N PRO A 268 11.58 -4.75 -6.33
CA PRO A 268 12.50 -3.92 -5.58
C PRO A 268 13.68 -4.73 -5.02
N GLN A 269 14.82 -4.07 -4.94
CA GLN A 269 16.07 -4.52 -4.32
C GLN A 269 16.35 -3.71 -3.05
N ASN A 270 17.55 -3.83 -2.46
CA ASN A 270 18.03 -3.02 -1.32
C ASN A 270 17.26 -3.24 -0.01
N ASN A 271 17.08 -4.51 0.36
CA ASN A 271 16.49 -4.95 1.63
C ASN A 271 15.00 -4.61 1.80
N TYR A 272 14.29 -4.34 0.70
CA TYR A 272 12.84 -4.35 0.73
C TYR A 272 12.35 -5.77 0.99
N ILE A 273 11.41 -5.91 1.91
CA ILE A 273 10.81 -7.19 2.31
C ILE A 273 9.43 -7.28 1.66
N LYS A 274 9.13 -8.40 1.02
CA LYS A 274 7.79 -8.63 0.46
C LYS A 274 6.79 -8.85 1.61
N LEU A 275 5.86 -7.92 1.79
CA LEU A 275 4.79 -8.05 2.79
C LEU A 275 3.81 -9.15 2.38
N GLY A 276 3.38 -9.15 1.12
CA GLY A 276 2.40 -10.10 0.61
C GLY A 276 2.11 -9.92 -0.87
N THR A 277 1.18 -10.73 -1.37
CA THR A 277 0.66 -10.68 -2.73
C THR A 277 -0.84 -10.42 -2.72
N PHE A 278 -1.34 -9.80 -3.77
CA PHE A 278 -2.77 -9.56 -3.94
C PHE A 278 -3.23 -10.00 -5.33
N ASN A 279 -4.52 -10.26 -5.45
CA ASN A 279 -5.18 -10.64 -6.70
C ASN A 279 -6.46 -9.83 -6.86
N ASN A 280 -6.97 -9.78 -8.09
CA ASN A 280 -8.27 -9.19 -8.42
C ASN A 280 -8.42 -7.72 -7.97
N LEU A 281 -7.33 -6.94 -7.97
CA LEU A 281 -7.42 -5.50 -7.78
C LEU A 281 -8.16 -4.90 -8.97
N ASN A 282 -9.27 -4.17 -8.74
CA ASN A 282 -10.02 -3.54 -9.81
C ASN A 282 -9.20 -2.37 -10.39
N ILE A 283 -8.73 -2.50 -11.63
CA ILE A 283 -7.77 -1.55 -12.22
C ILE A 283 -8.42 -0.22 -12.52
N GLN A 284 -9.62 -0.20 -13.10
CA GLN A 284 -10.35 1.04 -13.39
C GLN A 284 -10.52 1.89 -12.12
N ARG A 285 -10.88 1.27 -10.99
CA ARG A 285 -10.99 1.98 -9.71
C ARG A 285 -9.63 2.32 -9.10
N ALA A 286 -8.66 1.42 -9.17
CA ALA A 286 -7.33 1.64 -8.61
C ALA A 286 -6.58 2.78 -9.32
N PHE A 287 -6.83 2.98 -10.62
CA PHE A 287 -6.23 4.02 -11.45
C PHE A 287 -7.19 5.15 -11.80
N ASN A 288 -8.33 5.26 -11.08
CA ASN A 288 -9.32 6.31 -11.25
C ASN A 288 -9.80 6.53 -12.71
N GLY A 289 -9.84 5.45 -13.51
CA GLY A 289 -10.31 5.46 -14.90
C GLY A 289 -9.25 5.84 -15.95
N GLU A 290 -7.98 5.97 -15.54
CA GLU A 290 -6.88 6.38 -16.44
C GLU A 290 -6.24 5.22 -17.23
N ILE A 291 -6.66 3.96 -16.98
CA ILE A 291 -6.22 2.74 -17.70
C ILE A 291 -7.41 2.02 -18.31
#